data_AF-A0AA43Y6C8-F1
#
_entry.id   AF-A0AA43Y6C8-F1
#
_cell.length_a   1.000
_cell.length_b   1.000
_cell.length_c   1.000
_cell.angle_alpha   90.00
_cell.angle_beta   90.00
_cell.angle_gamma   90.00
#
_symmetry.space_group_name_H-M   'P 1'
#
loop_
_entity.id
_entity.type
_entity.pdbx_description
1 polymer ?
#
loop_
_entity_poly.entity_id
_entity_poly.type
_entity_poly.pdbx_seq_one_letter_code
_entity_poly.pdbx_strand_id
1 'polypeptide(L)'
;MVKINKYFIPYVIFLFYLGYKGSFLLSISVVFVHELIHYVTARYLGFTGFNIEIYPLGLSLKLDKLENANFKEDLLISLSAPIVNIFFAIIFCIAYRVFNNNSLYLLYKSNLIIGVFNLMPALPLDGGRILRDLLCFKTFYRRANEITINISIGISVFFMVLYIFLFMKGYNNFNLGIISLFITGFSLKEKERVAYIIMRHIVKKRCKFIKRGYIENQNVSVHYNNTLLQTLSLIDKNKYYIFAVLDDNMKILDTLYENEILEALKNYGNIKIGEFINIKSKK
;
A
#
# COMPACT_ATOMS: atom_id res chain seq x y z
N MET A 1 -9.06 -5.70 -19.26
CA MET A 1 -9.23 -4.67 -20.30
C MET A 1 -8.09 -3.66 -20.18
N VAL A 2 -7.37 -3.34 -21.27
CA VAL A 2 -6.28 -2.34 -21.23
C VAL A 2 -6.90 -0.96 -21.42
N LYS A 3 -6.71 -0.06 -20.45
CA LYS A 3 -7.13 1.34 -20.52
C LYS A 3 -5.90 2.23 -20.54
N ILE A 4 -5.77 3.01 -21.61
CA ILE A 4 -4.70 4.00 -21.73
C ILE A 4 -5.23 5.32 -21.19
N ASN A 5 -4.53 5.93 -20.23
CA ASN A 5 -4.91 7.23 -19.72
C ASN A 5 -4.72 8.32 -20.80
N LYS A 6 -5.65 9.26 -20.92
CA LYS A 6 -5.62 10.38 -21.87
C LYS A 6 -4.31 11.18 -21.81
N TYR A 7 -3.67 11.25 -20.65
CA TYR A 7 -2.41 11.97 -20.44
C TYR A 7 -1.14 11.19 -20.83
N PHE A 8 -1.25 9.89 -21.11
CA PHE A 8 -0.10 9.06 -21.49
C PHE A 8 0.44 9.44 -22.88
N ILE A 9 -0.44 9.63 -23.85
CA ILE A 9 -0.06 9.92 -25.25
C ILE A 9 0.71 11.26 -25.36
N PRO A 10 0.24 12.39 -24.76
CA PRO A 10 1.00 13.64 -24.77
C PRO A 10 2.38 13.53 -24.11
N TYR A 11 2.49 12.76 -23.03
CA TYR A 11 3.75 12.54 -22.31
C TYR A 11 4.77 11.77 -23.16
N VAL A 12 4.32 10.71 -23.84
CA VAL A 12 5.16 9.95 -24.77
C VAL A 12 5.62 10.84 -25.92
N ILE A 13 4.73 11.63 -26.52
CA ILE A 13 5.08 12.56 -27.61
C ILE A 13 6.12 13.59 -27.14
N PHE A 14 5.96 14.14 -25.93
CA PHE A 14 6.92 15.07 -25.33
C PHE A 14 8.32 14.44 -25.12
N LEU A 15 8.38 13.20 -24.61
CA LEU A 15 9.65 12.49 -24.41
C LEU A 15 10.35 12.10 -25.72
N PHE A 16 9.57 11.75 -26.75
CA PHE A 16 10.09 11.49 -28.09
C PHE A 16 10.63 12.78 -28.73
N TYR A 17 9.97 13.92 -28.49
CA TYR A 17 10.44 15.24 -28.91
C TYR A 17 11.77 15.63 -28.23
N LEU A 18 11.95 15.25 -26.96
CA LEU A 18 13.20 15.44 -26.20
C LEU A 18 14.34 14.47 -26.59
N GLY A 19 14.15 13.55 -27.54
CA GLY A 19 15.21 12.70 -28.08
C GLY A 19 15.48 11.38 -27.34
N TYR A 20 14.66 11.01 -26.33
CA TYR A 20 14.87 9.80 -25.51
C TYR A 20 14.40 8.48 -26.15
N LYS A 21 14.36 8.39 -27.49
CA LYS A 21 13.60 7.35 -28.22
C LYS A 21 13.95 5.90 -27.84
N GLY A 22 15.24 5.53 -27.80
CA GLY A 22 15.67 4.16 -27.53
C GLY A 22 15.65 3.78 -26.04
N SER A 23 16.14 4.66 -25.18
CA SER A 23 16.22 4.42 -23.73
C SER A 23 14.84 4.40 -23.06
N PHE A 24 13.87 5.14 -23.61
CA PHE A 24 12.50 5.17 -23.10
C PHE A 24 11.74 3.86 -23.36
N LEU A 25 11.88 3.27 -24.56
CA LEU A 25 11.24 1.99 -24.87
C LEU A 25 11.76 0.85 -24.00
N LEU A 26 13.06 0.85 -23.71
CA LEU A 26 13.66 -0.12 -22.80
C LEU A 26 13.18 0.11 -21.36
N SER A 27 13.17 1.34 -20.86
CA SER A 27 12.74 1.61 -19.48
C SER A 27 11.27 1.27 -19.25
N ILE A 28 10.37 1.59 -20.19
CA ILE A 28 8.96 1.22 -20.08
C ILE A 28 8.76 -0.30 -20.17
N SER A 29 9.59 -1.00 -20.94
CA SER A 29 9.57 -2.47 -20.98
C SER A 29 9.96 -3.06 -19.63
N VAL A 30 10.95 -2.49 -18.93
CA VAL A 30 11.33 -2.96 -17.58
C VAL A 30 10.23 -2.70 -16.57
N VAL A 31 9.59 -1.52 -16.58
CA VAL A 31 8.44 -1.24 -15.71
C VAL A 31 7.26 -2.16 -16.03
N PHE A 32 7.03 -2.47 -17.31
CA PHE A 32 5.98 -3.41 -17.71
C PHE A 32 6.25 -4.83 -17.21
N VAL A 33 7.49 -5.31 -17.35
CA VAL A 33 7.90 -6.62 -16.82
C VAL A 33 7.75 -6.65 -15.30
N HIS A 34 8.16 -5.59 -14.60
CA HIS A 34 8.01 -5.45 -13.15
C HIS A 34 6.55 -5.64 -12.70
N GLU A 35 5.64 -4.85 -13.27
CA GLU A 35 4.22 -4.98 -12.99
C GLU A 35 3.68 -6.37 -13.37
N LEU A 36 4.09 -6.91 -14.52
CA LEU A 36 3.67 -8.24 -14.97
C LEU A 36 4.05 -9.34 -13.96
N ILE A 37 5.18 -9.21 -13.25
CA ILE A 37 5.59 -10.17 -12.21
C ILE A 37 4.64 -10.12 -11.01
N HIS A 38 4.23 -8.93 -10.56
CA HIS A 38 3.19 -8.82 -9.52
C HIS A 38 1.90 -9.50 -9.96
N TYR A 39 1.51 -9.31 -11.23
CA TYR A 39 0.33 -9.94 -11.80
C TYR A 39 0.42 -11.47 -11.83
N VAL A 40 1.51 -12.02 -12.35
CA VAL A 40 1.71 -13.47 -12.43
C VAL A 40 1.65 -14.08 -11.02
N THR A 41 2.29 -13.44 -10.04
CA THR A 41 2.27 -13.87 -8.65
C THR A 41 0.84 -13.82 -8.06
N ALA A 42 0.10 -12.74 -8.32
CA ALA A 42 -1.29 -12.63 -7.89
C ALA A 42 -2.20 -13.70 -8.53
N ARG A 43 -1.99 -14.01 -9.81
CA ARG A 43 -2.73 -15.08 -10.50
C ARG A 43 -2.43 -16.45 -9.92
N TYR A 44 -1.16 -16.72 -9.60
CA TYR A 44 -0.75 -17.96 -8.96
C TYR A 44 -1.41 -18.15 -7.58
N LEU A 45 -1.59 -17.07 -6.83
CA LEU A 45 -2.29 -17.06 -5.54
C LEU A 45 -3.83 -17.11 -5.68
N GLY A 46 -4.37 -17.27 -6.89
CA GLY A 46 -5.81 -17.44 -7.12
C GLY A 46 -6.60 -16.13 -7.24
N PHE A 47 -5.95 -14.97 -7.33
CA PHE A 47 -6.64 -13.71 -7.60
C PHE A 47 -7.08 -13.62 -9.07
N THR A 48 -8.25 -13.03 -9.31
CA THR A 48 -8.91 -12.98 -10.62
C THR A 48 -9.26 -11.54 -10.98
N GLY A 49 -9.08 -11.16 -12.24
CA GLY A 49 -9.42 -9.84 -12.78
C GLY A 49 -8.19 -9.12 -13.27
N PHE A 50 -8.28 -8.48 -14.44
CA PHE A 50 -7.13 -7.90 -15.12
C PHE A 50 -7.52 -6.60 -15.82
N ASN A 51 -7.18 -5.48 -15.21
CA ASN A 51 -7.25 -4.18 -15.85
C ASN A 51 -5.89 -3.50 -15.78
N ILE A 52 -5.24 -3.36 -16.94
CA ILE A 52 -4.01 -2.58 -17.06
C ILE A 52 -4.44 -1.13 -17.28
N GLU A 53 -4.04 -0.24 -16.38
CA GLU A 53 -4.14 1.20 -16.57
C GLU A 53 -2.75 1.80 -16.73
N ILE A 54 -2.48 2.40 -17.89
CA ILE A 54 -1.18 2.99 -18.19
C ILE A 54 -1.21 4.47 -17.81
N TYR A 55 -0.33 4.89 -16.90
CA TYR A 55 -0.16 6.28 -16.47
C TYR A 55 1.17 6.87 -16.98
N PRO A 56 1.29 8.21 -17.08
CA PRO A 56 2.54 8.87 -17.45
C PRO A 56 3.71 8.57 -16.49
N LEU A 57 3.41 8.37 -15.21
CA LEU A 57 4.39 8.13 -14.14
C LEU A 57 4.66 6.64 -13.89
N GLY A 58 4.00 5.74 -14.60
CA GLY A 58 4.14 4.29 -14.40
C GLY A 58 2.97 3.47 -14.96
N LEU A 59 3.09 2.16 -14.88
CA LEU A 59 2.02 1.23 -15.22
C LEU A 59 1.31 0.84 -13.93
N SER A 60 -0.03 0.91 -13.90
CA SER A 60 -0.83 0.44 -12.77
C SER A 60 -1.60 -0.79 -13.22
N LEU A 61 -1.26 -1.95 -12.65
CA LEU A 61 -2.09 -3.13 -12.78
C LEU A 61 -3.17 -3.13 -11.70
N LYS A 62 -4.39 -2.74 -12.09
CA LYS A 62 -5.57 -2.92 -11.26
C LYS A 62 -6.05 -4.35 -11.43
N LEU A 63 -5.64 -5.19 -10.49
CA LEU A 63 -6.21 -6.51 -10.30
C LEU A 63 -7.50 -6.37 -9.47
N ASP A 64 -8.61 -6.84 -10.02
CA ASP A 64 -9.82 -6.97 -9.21
C ASP A 64 -9.49 -7.90 -8.03
N LYS A 65 -9.93 -7.51 -6.83
CA LYS A 65 -9.75 -8.30 -5.60
C LYS A 65 -8.32 -8.42 -5.07
N LEU A 66 -7.29 -7.71 -5.58
CA LEU A 66 -5.98 -7.64 -4.92
C LEU A 66 -6.13 -7.16 -3.46
N GLU A 67 -7.05 -6.22 -3.23
CA GLU A 67 -7.44 -5.75 -1.91
C GLU A 67 -8.09 -6.82 -1.02
N ASN A 68 -8.33 -8.04 -1.51
CA ASN A 68 -8.76 -9.19 -0.69
C ASN A 68 -7.58 -9.99 -0.14
N ALA A 69 -6.36 -9.76 -0.64
CA ALA A 69 -5.16 -10.47 -0.23
C ALA A 69 -4.92 -10.29 1.28
N ASN A 70 -4.71 -11.39 1.98
CA ASN A 70 -4.24 -11.36 3.35
C ASN A 70 -2.81 -10.82 3.40
N PHE A 71 -2.33 -10.36 4.56
CA PHE A 71 -1.00 -9.75 4.67
C PHE A 71 0.13 -10.64 4.14
N LYS A 72 0.02 -11.97 4.30
CA LYS A 72 0.97 -12.93 3.70
C LYS A 72 0.95 -12.90 2.17
N GLU A 73 -0.23 -12.87 1.58
CA GLU A 73 -0.41 -12.85 0.13
C GLU A 73 0.04 -11.50 -0.46
N ASP A 74 -0.31 -10.38 0.18
CA ASP A 74 0.10 -9.04 -0.25
C ASP A 74 1.62 -8.85 -0.13
N LEU A 75 2.24 -9.39 0.92
CA LEU A 75 3.69 -9.44 1.08
C LEU A 75 4.38 -10.24 -0.04
N LEU A 76 3.88 -11.43 -0.37
CA LEU A 76 4.44 -12.25 -1.45
C LEU A 76 4.33 -11.54 -2.80
N ILE A 77 3.19 -10.91 -3.07
CA ILE A 77 2.98 -10.18 -4.32
C ILE A 77 3.93 -8.99 -4.37
N SER A 78 3.98 -8.15 -3.33
CA SER A 78 4.84 -6.95 -3.31
C SER A 78 6.34 -7.27 -3.35
N LEU A 79 6.80 -8.40 -2.79
CA LEU A 79 8.20 -8.84 -2.89
C LEU A 79 8.56 -9.43 -4.26
N SER A 80 7.61 -10.03 -4.97
CA SER A 80 7.90 -10.80 -6.19
C SER A 80 8.63 -9.99 -7.26
N ALA A 81 8.15 -8.80 -7.61
CA ALA A 81 8.75 -8.03 -8.69
C ALA A 81 10.11 -7.41 -8.33
N PRO A 82 10.31 -6.80 -7.15
CA PRO A 82 11.64 -6.33 -6.78
C PRO A 82 12.71 -7.43 -6.75
N ILE A 83 12.36 -8.64 -6.27
CA ILE A 83 13.28 -9.79 -6.27
C ILE A 83 13.65 -10.19 -7.69
N VAL A 84 12.66 -10.32 -8.59
CA VAL A 84 12.92 -10.69 -9.99
C VAL A 84 13.69 -9.59 -10.74
N ASN A 85 13.44 -8.32 -10.45
CA ASN A 85 14.23 -7.22 -10.99
C ASN A 85 15.70 -7.30 -10.56
N ILE A 86 15.98 -7.57 -9.28
CA ILE A 86 17.36 -7.76 -8.80
C ILE A 86 18.01 -8.98 -9.48
N PHE A 87 17.26 -10.06 -9.64
CA PHE A 87 17.74 -11.25 -10.35
C PHE A 87 18.09 -10.94 -11.81
N PHE A 88 17.23 -10.24 -12.55
CA PHE A 88 17.52 -9.79 -13.91
C PHE A 88 18.68 -8.80 -13.97
N ALA A 89 18.82 -7.92 -12.98
CA ALA A 89 19.98 -7.03 -12.90
C ALA A 89 21.29 -7.82 -12.83
N ILE A 90 21.36 -8.89 -12.03
CA ILE A 90 22.55 -9.75 -11.94
C ILE A 90 22.84 -10.41 -13.29
N ILE A 91 21.83 -10.98 -13.95
CA ILE A 91 21.99 -11.62 -15.26
C ILE A 91 22.51 -10.63 -16.30
N PHE A 92 21.90 -9.46 -16.41
CA PHE A 92 22.31 -8.45 -17.38
C PHE A 92 23.67 -7.82 -17.04
N CYS A 93 24.05 -7.77 -15.77
CA CYS A 93 25.39 -7.35 -15.36
C CYS A 93 26.46 -8.32 -15.89
N ILE A 94 26.24 -9.63 -15.72
CA ILE A 94 27.15 -10.66 -16.24
C ILE A 94 27.20 -10.61 -17.76
N ALA A 95 26.03 -10.56 -18.43
CA ALA A 95 25.96 -10.47 -19.89
C ALA A 95 26.65 -9.20 -20.42
N TYR A 96 26.48 -8.05 -19.75
CA TYR A 96 27.18 -6.82 -20.12
C TYR A 96 28.70 -6.97 -20.05
N ARG A 97 29.24 -7.63 -19.03
CA ARG A 97 30.68 -7.87 -18.92
C ARG A 97 31.23 -8.76 -20.03
N VAL A 98 30.42 -9.68 -20.56
CA VAL A 98 30.83 -10.62 -21.63
C VAL A 98 30.71 -9.97 -23.01
N PHE A 99 29.57 -9.34 -23.30
CA PHE A 99 29.25 -8.86 -24.65
C PHE A 99 29.51 -7.35 -24.85
N ASN A 100 29.78 -6.61 -23.78
CA ASN A 100 30.05 -5.16 -23.75
C ASN A 100 29.05 -4.31 -24.57
N ASN A 101 27.77 -4.70 -24.55
CA ASN A 101 26.72 -4.01 -25.28
C ASN A 101 26.01 -2.97 -24.42
N ASN A 102 25.88 -1.74 -24.92
CA ASN A 102 25.22 -0.63 -24.23
C ASN A 102 23.75 -0.92 -23.88
N SER A 103 23.02 -1.71 -24.68
CA SER A 103 21.65 -2.13 -24.36
C SER A 103 21.58 -3.01 -23.11
N LEU A 104 22.56 -3.89 -22.90
CA LEU A 104 22.65 -4.73 -21.71
C LEU A 104 22.98 -3.90 -20.46
N TYR A 105 23.85 -2.89 -20.62
CA TYR A 105 24.13 -1.94 -19.55
C TYR A 105 22.87 -1.18 -19.10
N LEU A 106 22.06 -0.71 -20.05
CA LEU A 106 20.78 -0.07 -19.77
C LEU A 106 19.82 -1.02 -19.05
N LEU A 107 19.67 -2.26 -19.52
CA LEU A 107 18.79 -3.26 -18.89
C LEU A 107 19.24 -3.61 -17.46
N TYR A 108 20.55 -3.80 -17.25
CA TYR A 108 21.14 -3.99 -15.93
C TYR A 108 20.78 -2.82 -15.00
N LYS A 109 21.10 -1.60 -15.43
CA LYS A 109 20.93 -0.39 -14.61
C LYS A 109 19.45 -0.11 -14.32
N SER A 110 18.57 -0.26 -15.30
CA SER A 110 17.12 -0.06 -15.14
C SER A 110 16.49 -1.08 -14.20
N ASN A 111 16.81 -2.37 -14.34
CA ASN A 111 16.29 -3.40 -13.44
C ASN A 111 16.77 -3.16 -12.00
N LEU A 112 18.04 -2.82 -11.81
CA LEU A 112 18.60 -2.54 -10.50
C LEU A 112 17.94 -1.31 -9.86
N ILE A 113 17.81 -0.20 -10.61
CA ILE A 113 17.19 1.03 -10.10
C ILE A 113 15.73 0.76 -9.72
N ILE A 114 14.93 0.14 -10.59
CA ILE A 114 13.51 -0.12 -10.29
C ILE A 114 13.37 -1.09 -9.12
N GLY A 115 14.17 -2.16 -9.07
CA GLY A 115 14.12 -3.14 -7.98
C GLY A 115 14.50 -2.53 -6.63
N VAL A 116 15.62 -1.79 -6.56
CA VAL A 116 16.08 -1.16 -5.31
C VAL A 116 15.14 -0.02 -4.89
N PHE A 117 14.69 0.80 -5.84
CA PHE A 117 13.77 1.90 -5.54
C PHE A 117 12.45 1.38 -5.01
N ASN A 118 11.86 0.35 -5.63
CA ASN A 118 10.62 -0.25 -5.14
C ASN A 118 10.77 -1.04 -3.84
N LEU A 119 11.98 -1.37 -3.37
CA LEU A 119 12.19 -1.93 -2.02
C LEU A 119 12.24 -0.86 -0.92
N MET A 120 12.33 0.42 -1.28
CA MET A 120 12.40 1.49 -0.29
C MET A 120 11.12 1.51 0.57
N PRO A 121 11.22 1.62 1.90
CA PRO A 121 10.07 1.52 2.82
C PRO A 121 9.25 2.82 2.85
N ALA A 122 8.76 3.27 1.69
CA ALA A 122 7.97 4.48 1.51
C ALA A 122 6.75 4.22 0.62
N LEU A 123 5.59 4.74 0.99
CA LEU A 123 4.39 4.71 0.16
C LEU A 123 4.53 5.71 -1.00
N PRO A 124 4.05 5.37 -2.22
CA PRO A 124 3.26 4.19 -2.60
C PRO A 124 4.08 3.00 -3.12
N LEU A 125 5.40 2.96 -2.89
CA LEU A 125 6.30 1.92 -3.41
C LEU A 125 6.00 0.56 -2.75
N ASP A 126 6.44 -0.52 -3.39
CA ASP A 126 6.23 -1.88 -2.88
C ASP A 126 6.85 -2.08 -1.50
N GLY A 127 8.00 -1.48 -1.21
CA GLY A 127 8.69 -1.53 0.07
C GLY A 127 7.86 -0.93 1.20
N GLY A 128 7.03 0.08 0.91
CA GLY A 128 6.04 0.60 1.86
C GLY A 128 4.97 -0.44 2.18
N ARG A 129 4.48 -1.18 1.19
CA ARG A 129 3.51 -2.28 1.38
C ARG A 129 4.15 -3.45 2.14
N ILE A 130 5.36 -3.85 1.75
CA ILE A 130 6.17 -4.88 2.42
C ILE A 130 6.33 -4.55 3.90
N LEU A 131 6.76 -3.33 4.23
CA LEU A 131 6.90 -2.87 5.60
C LEU A 131 5.56 -2.97 6.36
N ARG A 132 4.48 -2.48 5.77
CA ARG A 132 3.14 -2.52 6.37
C ARG A 132 2.71 -3.95 6.67
N ASP A 133 2.85 -4.86 5.70
CA ASP A 133 2.44 -6.25 5.86
C ASP A 133 3.29 -7.00 6.88
N LEU A 134 4.59 -6.70 6.95
CA LEU A 134 5.48 -7.22 7.99
C LEU A 134 5.05 -6.76 9.39
N LEU A 135 4.66 -5.49 9.54
CA LEU A 135 4.14 -4.95 10.79
C LEU A 135 2.79 -5.57 11.16
N CYS A 136 1.92 -5.86 10.19
CA CYS A 136 0.63 -6.51 10.41
C CYS A 136 0.74 -7.91 11.03
N PHE A 137 1.89 -8.60 10.96
CA PHE A 137 2.10 -9.84 11.72
C PHE A 137 2.21 -9.61 13.24
N LYS A 138 2.59 -8.41 13.68
CA LYS A 138 2.85 -8.06 15.08
C LYS A 138 1.83 -7.07 15.66
N THR A 139 1.10 -6.33 14.82
CA THR A 139 0.18 -5.29 15.27
C THR A 139 -1.04 -5.16 14.35
N PHE A 140 -2.01 -4.35 14.76
CA PHE A 140 -3.23 -4.09 13.99
C PHE A 140 -2.95 -3.25 12.74
N TYR A 141 -3.77 -3.45 11.71
CA TYR A 141 -3.61 -2.80 10.41
C TYR A 141 -3.44 -1.29 10.49
N ARG A 142 -4.25 -0.58 11.28
CA ARG A 142 -4.13 0.88 11.41
C ARG A 142 -2.76 1.28 11.94
N ARG A 143 -2.29 0.63 13.00
CA ARG A 143 -1.00 0.98 13.63
C ARG A 143 0.16 0.66 12.70
N ALA A 144 0.11 -0.49 12.00
CA ALA A 144 1.06 -0.82 10.95
C ALA A 144 1.09 0.24 9.84
N ASN A 145 -0.09 0.68 9.37
CA ASN A 145 -0.22 1.69 8.34
C ASN A 145 0.26 3.07 8.81
N GLU A 146 -0.05 3.48 10.04
CA GLU A 146 0.43 4.74 10.63
C GLU A 146 1.96 4.77 10.74
N ILE A 147 2.58 3.69 11.22
CA ILE A 147 4.04 3.56 11.27
C ILE A 147 4.64 3.67 9.87
N THR A 148 4.04 2.97 8.90
CA THR A 148 4.48 3.01 7.49
C THR A 148 4.38 4.41 6.90
N ILE A 149 3.27 5.12 7.14
CA ILE A 149 3.08 6.51 6.69
C ILE A 149 4.14 7.42 7.32
N ASN A 150 4.39 7.30 8.62
CA ASN A 150 5.38 8.13 9.32
C ASN A 150 6.80 7.90 8.78
N ILE A 151 7.17 6.65 8.52
CA ILE A 151 8.46 6.31 7.90
C ILE A 151 8.54 6.88 6.47
N SER A 152 7.45 6.78 5.69
CA SER A 152 7.36 7.33 4.34
C SER A 152 7.57 8.85 4.33
N ILE A 153 6.91 9.56 5.26
CA ILE A 153 7.08 11.01 5.43
C ILE A 153 8.51 11.34 5.86
N GLY A 154 9.10 10.58 6.79
CA GLY A 154 10.50 10.77 7.19
C GLY A 154 11.48 10.66 6.01
N ILE A 155 11.32 9.63 5.17
CA ILE A 155 12.12 9.45 3.94
C ILE A 155 11.89 10.59 2.95
N SER A 156 10.64 11.03 2.80
CA SER A 156 10.31 12.16 1.94
C SER A 156 10.98 13.45 2.40
N VAL A 157 10.93 13.77 3.69
CA VAL A 157 11.58 14.95 4.27
C VAL A 157 13.09 14.87 4.04
N PHE A 158 13.70 13.70 4.27
CA PHE A 158 15.12 13.48 3.98
C PHE A 158 15.47 13.77 2.52
N PHE A 159 14.69 13.27 1.55
CA PHE A 159 14.91 13.57 0.14
C PHE A 159 14.69 15.04 -0.22
N MET A 160 13.74 15.72 0.43
CA MET A 160 13.52 17.15 0.22
C MET A 160 14.71 17.98 0.71
N VAL A 161 15.22 17.67 1.90
CA VAL A 161 16.40 18.35 2.46
C VAL A 161 17.63 18.09 1.59
N LEU A 162 17.84 16.84 1.17
CA LEU A 162 18.93 16.47 0.27
C LEU A 162 18.83 17.21 -1.07
N TYR A 163 17.63 17.33 -1.64
CA TYR A 163 17.38 18.09 -2.86
C TYR A 163 17.76 19.57 -2.68
N ILE A 164 17.30 20.23 -1.62
CA ILE A 164 17.62 21.64 -1.33
C ILE A 164 19.13 21.83 -1.17
N PHE A 165 19.79 20.94 -0.43
CA PHE A 165 21.24 20.98 -0.23
C PHE A 165 22.03 20.83 -1.54
N LEU A 166 21.63 19.89 -2.40
CA LEU A 166 22.26 19.70 -3.71
C LEU A 166 22.02 20.89 -4.65
N PHE A 167 20.81 21.45 -4.60
CA PHE A 167 20.45 22.64 -5.36
C PHE A 167 21.32 23.85 -4.95
N MET A 168 21.54 24.06 -3.65
CA MET A 168 22.43 25.10 -3.14
C MET A 168 23.89 24.91 -3.60
N LYS A 169 24.33 23.67 -3.82
CA LYS A 169 25.65 23.35 -4.37
C LYS A 169 25.74 23.47 -5.90
N GLY A 170 24.66 23.86 -6.58
CA GLY A 170 24.61 24.00 -8.03
C GLY A 170 24.28 22.70 -8.79
N TYR A 171 23.97 21.60 -8.09
CA TYR A 171 23.54 20.35 -8.72
C TYR A 171 22.01 20.33 -8.90
N ASN A 172 21.54 20.52 -10.14
CA ASN A 172 20.12 20.60 -10.46
C ASN A 172 19.47 19.22 -10.68
N ASN A 173 19.31 18.45 -9.59
CA ASN A 173 18.62 17.16 -9.60
C ASN A 173 17.13 17.28 -9.24
N PHE A 174 16.33 17.89 -10.12
CA PHE A 174 14.88 18.07 -9.92
C PHE A 174 14.10 16.78 -9.60
N ASN A 175 14.61 15.63 -10.08
CA ASN A 175 14.00 14.32 -9.84
C ASN A 175 13.84 14.01 -8.35
N LEU A 176 14.81 14.38 -7.49
CA LEU A 176 14.74 14.12 -6.05
C LEU A 176 13.61 14.90 -5.38
N GLY A 177 13.43 16.18 -5.76
CA GLY A 177 12.34 17.02 -5.28
C GLY A 177 10.97 16.48 -5.71
N ILE A 178 10.84 16.03 -6.96
CA ILE A 178 9.61 15.44 -7.49
C ILE A 178 9.25 14.15 -6.73
N ILE A 179 10.22 13.25 -6.52
CA ILE A 179 10.01 12.00 -5.78
C ILE A 179 9.55 12.29 -4.34
N SER A 180 10.16 13.27 -3.67
CA SER A 180 9.74 13.70 -2.34
C SER A 180 8.28 14.17 -2.34
N LEU A 181 7.93 15.12 -3.20
CA LEU A 181 6.55 15.63 -3.27
C LEU A 181 5.53 14.52 -3.56
N PHE A 182 5.91 13.56 -4.41
CA PHE A 182 5.10 12.40 -4.72
C PHE A 182 4.87 11.51 -3.49
N ILE A 183 5.92 11.13 -2.76
CA ILE A 183 5.82 10.31 -1.53
C ILE A 183 4.96 11.02 -0.48
N THR A 184 5.19 12.32 -0.25
CA THR A 184 4.39 13.10 0.71
C THR A 184 2.91 13.13 0.30
N GLY A 185 2.62 13.46 -0.96
CA GLY A 185 1.24 13.55 -1.46
C GLY A 185 0.49 12.22 -1.38
N PHE A 186 1.16 11.10 -1.68
CA PHE A 186 0.57 9.77 -1.54
C PHE A 186 0.36 9.37 -0.07
N SER A 187 1.34 9.66 0.80
CA SER A 187 1.26 9.33 2.23
C SER A 187 0.11 10.05 2.92
N LEU A 188 -0.14 11.32 2.58
CA LEU A 188 -1.27 12.08 3.10
C LEU A 188 -2.62 11.51 2.63
N LYS A 189 -2.75 11.18 1.35
CA LYS A 189 -3.95 10.53 0.80
C LYS A 189 -4.20 9.15 1.41
N GLU A 190 -3.15 8.41 1.76
CA GLU A 190 -3.30 7.11 2.41
C GLU A 190 -3.89 7.25 3.81
N LYS A 191 -3.50 8.29 4.56
CA LYS A 191 -4.00 8.57 5.91
C LYS A 191 -5.53 8.74 5.94
N GLU A 192 -6.09 9.42 4.94
CA GLU A 192 -7.54 9.64 4.82
C GLU A 192 -8.30 8.36 4.45
N ARG A 193 -7.66 7.45 3.69
CA ARG A 193 -8.30 6.22 3.18
C ARG A 193 -8.37 5.08 4.20
N VAL A 194 -7.67 5.17 5.33
CA VAL A 194 -7.60 4.07 6.33
C VAL A 194 -8.99 3.65 6.82
N ALA A 195 -9.85 4.61 7.16
CA ALA A 195 -11.20 4.32 7.65
C ALA A 195 -12.04 3.57 6.60
N TYR A 196 -11.95 3.98 5.33
CA TYR A 196 -12.62 3.31 4.22
C TYR A 196 -12.14 1.86 4.06
N ILE A 197 -10.82 1.63 4.17
CA ILE A 197 -10.23 0.29 4.07
C ILE A 197 -10.77 -0.62 5.18
N ILE A 198 -10.84 -0.13 6.42
CA ILE A 198 -11.38 -0.90 7.56
C ILE A 198 -12.87 -1.20 7.37
N MET A 199 -13.68 -0.22 6.98
CA MET A 199 -15.10 -0.42 6.71
C MET A 199 -15.31 -1.50 5.64
N ARG A 200 -14.52 -1.45 4.57
CA ARG A 200 -14.53 -2.45 3.51
C ARG A 200 -14.12 -3.84 4.02
N HIS A 201 -13.17 -3.95 4.95
CA HIS A 201 -12.82 -5.23 5.58
C HIS A 201 -14.03 -5.85 6.31
N ILE A 202 -14.77 -5.06 7.07
CA ILE A 202 -15.95 -5.53 7.82
C ILE A 202 -17.03 -6.06 6.87
N VAL A 203 -17.34 -5.32 5.80
CA VAL A 203 -18.29 -5.76 4.76
C VAL A 203 -17.83 -7.08 4.12
N LYS A 204 -16.55 -7.21 3.79
CA LYS A 204 -16.00 -8.42 3.16
C LYS A 204 -16.01 -9.63 4.08
N LYS A 205 -15.76 -9.46 5.39
CA LYS A 205 -15.87 -10.55 6.38
C LYS A 205 -17.26 -11.14 6.39
N ARG A 206 -18.29 -10.29 6.37
CA ARG A 206 -19.69 -10.73 6.31
C ARG A 206 -19.94 -11.62 5.09
N CYS A 207 -19.46 -11.23 3.91
CA CYS A 207 -19.56 -12.07 2.72
C CYS A 207 -18.79 -13.39 2.85
N LYS A 208 -17.58 -13.38 3.42
CA LYS A 208 -16.77 -14.60 3.67
C LYS A 208 -17.51 -15.56 4.61
N PHE A 209 -18.10 -15.03 5.69
CA PHE A 209 -18.88 -15.80 6.65
C PHE A 209 -20.09 -16.50 5.99
N ILE A 210 -20.89 -15.75 5.22
CA ILE A 210 -22.06 -16.33 4.51
C ILE A 210 -21.62 -17.45 3.55
N LYS A 211 -20.50 -17.28 2.84
CA LYS A 211 -20.02 -18.27 1.88
C LYS A 211 -19.42 -19.52 2.54
N ARG A 212 -18.70 -19.36 3.65
CA ARG A 212 -17.98 -20.46 4.32
C ARG A 212 -18.78 -21.15 5.41
N GLY A 213 -19.80 -20.48 5.95
CA GLY A 213 -20.56 -20.93 7.12
C GLY A 213 -19.87 -20.70 8.46
N TYR A 214 -18.60 -20.22 8.47
CA TYR A 214 -17.86 -19.94 9.70
C TYR A 214 -16.87 -18.78 9.53
N ILE A 215 -16.48 -18.16 10.64
CA ILE A 215 -15.42 -17.16 10.74
C ILE A 215 -14.76 -17.28 12.12
N GLU A 216 -13.44 -17.12 12.19
CA GLU A 216 -12.73 -17.06 13.46
C GLU A 216 -13.14 -15.80 14.22
N ASN A 217 -13.38 -15.94 15.52
CA ASN A 217 -13.74 -14.85 16.41
C ASN A 217 -12.54 -14.47 17.31
N GLN A 218 -12.38 -13.18 17.59
CA GLN A 218 -11.39 -12.66 18.52
C GLN A 218 -12.03 -11.64 19.47
N ASN A 219 -11.92 -11.91 20.76
CA ASN A 219 -12.39 -11.01 21.80
C ASN A 219 -11.27 -10.04 22.20
N VAL A 220 -11.58 -8.74 22.26
CA VAL A 220 -10.63 -7.70 22.68
C VAL A 220 -11.29 -6.84 23.74
N SER A 221 -10.62 -6.67 24.88
CA SER A 221 -11.07 -5.77 25.92
C SER A 221 -10.65 -4.32 25.61
N VAL A 222 -11.60 -3.39 25.69
CA VAL A 222 -11.39 -1.96 25.42
C VAL A 222 -11.88 -1.13 26.59
N HIS A 223 -11.16 -0.05 26.87
CA HIS A 223 -11.53 0.85 27.95
C HIS A 223 -12.73 1.74 27.56
N TYR A 224 -13.66 2.01 28.47
CA TYR A 224 -14.86 2.81 28.19
C TYR A 224 -14.55 4.26 27.74
N ASN A 225 -13.40 4.82 28.13
CA ASN A 225 -12.94 6.13 27.66
C ASN A 225 -12.36 6.13 26.24
N ASN A 226 -12.13 4.97 25.62
CA ASN A 226 -11.66 4.91 24.24
C ASN A 226 -12.73 5.46 23.29
N THR A 227 -12.28 6.00 22.16
CA THR A 227 -13.18 6.49 21.11
C THR A 227 -13.61 5.36 20.18
N LEU A 228 -14.76 5.51 19.52
CA LEU A 228 -15.25 4.53 18.55
C LEU A 228 -14.25 4.31 17.40
N LEU A 229 -13.58 5.36 16.91
CA LEU A 229 -12.60 5.26 15.83
C LEU A 229 -11.31 4.55 16.29
N GLN A 230 -10.88 4.75 17.54
CA GLN A 230 -9.78 3.95 18.13
C GLN A 230 -10.16 2.47 18.22
N THR A 231 -11.40 2.15 18.61
CA THR A 231 -11.86 0.76 18.72
C THR A 231 -11.97 0.10 17.36
N LEU A 232 -12.56 0.80 16.37
CA LEU A 232 -12.65 0.35 14.99
C LEU A 232 -11.27 0.01 14.41
N SER A 233 -10.22 0.66 14.90
CA SER A 233 -8.87 0.43 14.38
C SER A 233 -8.16 -0.81 14.88
N LEU A 234 -8.73 -1.48 15.87
CA LEU A 234 -8.29 -2.80 16.33
C LEU A 234 -8.84 -3.91 15.42
N ILE A 235 -9.77 -3.57 14.50
CA ILE A 235 -10.38 -4.53 13.59
C ILE A 235 -9.36 -4.93 12.52
N ASP A 236 -9.04 -6.22 12.49
CA ASP A 236 -8.22 -6.84 11.45
C ASP A 236 -9.10 -7.41 10.31
N LYS A 237 -8.50 -7.86 9.19
CA LYS A 237 -9.18 -8.34 7.99
C LYS A 237 -9.81 -9.73 8.11
N ASN A 238 -9.24 -10.62 8.92
CA ASN A 238 -9.55 -12.06 8.86
C ASN A 238 -10.45 -12.58 9.98
N LYS A 239 -10.44 -11.90 11.12
CA LYS A 239 -11.17 -12.34 12.32
C LYS A 239 -12.34 -11.41 12.58
N TYR A 240 -13.44 -11.96 13.07
CA TYR A 240 -14.55 -11.20 13.59
C TYR A 240 -14.23 -10.76 15.02
N TYR A 241 -14.38 -9.48 15.34
CA TYR A 241 -14.05 -8.92 16.64
C TYR A 241 -15.30 -8.68 17.48
N ILE A 242 -15.23 -9.14 18.74
CA ILE A 242 -16.16 -8.76 19.80
C ILE A 242 -15.38 -7.94 20.82
N PHE A 243 -15.88 -6.75 21.13
CA PHE A 243 -15.23 -5.83 22.04
C PHE A 243 -15.90 -5.88 23.41
N ALA A 244 -15.19 -6.36 24.43
CA ALA A 244 -15.65 -6.29 25.81
C ALA A 244 -15.25 -4.93 26.38
N VAL A 245 -16.24 -4.09 26.70
CA VAL A 245 -15.98 -2.75 27.24
C VAL A 245 -15.77 -2.85 28.74
N LEU A 246 -14.62 -2.40 29.22
CA LEU A 246 -14.23 -2.46 30.62
C LEU A 246 -14.24 -1.07 31.27
N ASP A 247 -14.59 -1.03 32.55
CA ASP A 247 -14.38 0.12 33.44
C ASP A 247 -12.93 0.19 33.97
N ASP A 248 -12.64 1.20 34.80
CA ASP A 248 -11.32 1.36 35.45
C ASP A 248 -10.95 0.17 36.35
N ASN A 249 -11.93 -0.63 36.79
CA ASN A 249 -11.76 -1.80 37.65
C ASN A 249 -11.70 -3.12 36.86
N MET A 250 -11.56 -3.07 35.53
CA MET A 250 -11.55 -4.23 34.64
C MET A 250 -12.86 -5.05 34.65
N LYS A 251 -13.97 -4.47 35.10
CA LYS A 251 -15.30 -5.08 35.03
C LYS A 251 -15.94 -4.80 33.68
N ILE A 252 -16.62 -5.81 33.13
CA ILE A 252 -17.33 -5.69 31.86
C ILE A 252 -18.59 -4.84 32.07
N LEU A 253 -18.67 -3.73 31.34
CA LEU A 253 -19.85 -2.86 31.27
C LEU A 253 -20.82 -3.31 30.19
N ASP A 254 -20.30 -3.61 28.99
CA ASP A 254 -21.09 -4.06 27.83
C ASP A 254 -20.20 -4.81 26.83
N THR A 255 -20.81 -5.46 25.84
CA THR A 255 -20.15 -6.07 24.68
C THR A 255 -20.60 -5.40 23.39
N LEU A 256 -19.64 -4.96 22.58
CA LEU A 256 -19.88 -4.30 21.29
C LEU A 256 -19.40 -5.17 20.12
N TYR A 257 -20.21 -5.24 19.08
CA TYR A 257 -19.89 -5.95 17.84
C TYR A 257 -19.32 -5.00 16.77
N GLU A 258 -18.55 -5.51 15.79
CA GLU A 258 -17.97 -4.69 14.70
C GLU A 258 -19.01 -3.79 14.00
N ASN A 259 -20.21 -4.34 13.74
CA ASN A 259 -21.28 -3.62 13.06
C ASN A 259 -21.88 -2.51 13.93
N GLU A 260 -22.01 -2.74 15.24
CA GLU A 260 -22.53 -1.72 16.16
C GLU A 260 -21.59 -0.52 16.22
N ILE A 261 -20.27 -0.74 16.24
CA ILE A 261 -19.27 0.34 16.23
C ILE A 261 -19.35 1.14 14.92
N LEU A 262 -19.51 0.46 13.78
CA LEU A 262 -19.68 1.12 12.49
C LEU A 262 -20.96 1.96 12.43
N GLU A 263 -22.08 1.41 12.86
CA GLU A 263 -23.37 2.12 12.90
C GLU A 263 -23.32 3.30 13.86
N ALA A 264 -22.69 3.11 15.02
CA ALA A 264 -22.47 4.18 16.00
C ALA A 264 -21.64 5.32 15.41
N LEU A 265 -20.52 5.02 14.73
CA LEU A 265 -19.70 6.02 14.05
C LEU A 265 -20.47 6.77 12.97
N LYS A 266 -21.32 6.07 12.22
CA LYS A 266 -22.14 6.68 11.15
C LYS A 266 -23.20 7.63 11.71
N ASN A 267 -23.84 7.25 12.82
CA ASN A 267 -24.98 7.98 13.37
C ASN A 267 -24.57 9.09 14.35
N TYR A 268 -23.51 8.86 15.12
CA TYR A 268 -23.12 9.73 16.24
C TYR A 268 -21.72 10.33 16.08
N GLY A 269 -20.95 9.93 15.06
CA GLY A 269 -19.57 10.38 14.88
C GLY A 269 -18.59 9.73 15.86
N ASN A 270 -17.40 10.33 16.02
CA ASN A 270 -16.34 9.77 16.86
C ASN A 270 -16.50 10.13 18.35
N ILE A 271 -17.52 9.57 19.00
CA ILE A 271 -17.76 9.71 20.45
C ILE A 271 -16.98 8.67 21.27
N LYS A 272 -16.99 8.83 22.61
CA LYS A 272 -16.43 7.83 23.53
C LYS A 272 -17.35 6.61 23.64
N ILE A 273 -16.78 5.44 23.90
CA ILE A 273 -17.54 4.19 24.05
C ILE A 273 -18.52 4.28 25.22
N GLY A 274 -18.10 4.83 26.37
CA GLY A 274 -18.97 4.99 27.54
C GLY A 274 -20.20 5.86 27.25
N GLU A 275 -20.05 6.91 26.44
CA GLU A 275 -21.17 7.75 25.99
C GLU A 275 -22.13 6.95 25.09
N PHE A 276 -21.57 6.14 24.19
CA PHE A 276 -22.38 5.27 23.32
C PHE A 276 -23.17 4.21 24.10
N ILE A 277 -22.56 3.58 25.11
CA ILE A 277 -23.25 2.60 25.98
C ILE A 277 -24.43 3.27 26.70
N ASN A 278 -24.25 4.48 27.23
CA ASN A 278 -25.32 5.22 27.90
C ASN A 278 -26.48 5.60 26.96
N ILE A 279 -26.19 5.82 25.67
CA ILE A 279 -27.23 6.06 24.65
C ILE A 279 -27.95 4.76 24.32
N LYS A 280 -27.21 3.65 24.20
CA LYS A 280 -27.74 2.31 23.91
C LYS A 280 -28.66 1.82 25.04
N SER A 281 -28.30 2.07 26.31
CA SER A 281 -29.08 1.65 27.47
C SER A 281 -30.38 2.44 27.70
N LYS A 282 -30.56 3.58 27.00
CA LYS A 282 -31.76 4.44 27.10
C LYS A 282 -32.81 4.16 26.01
N LYS A 283 -32.51 3.28 25.05
CA LYS A 283 -33.42 2.80 24.02
C LYS A 283 -34.00 1.45 24.42
#